data_AF-A0A167LU00-F1
#
_entry.id   AF-A0A167LU00-F1
#
_cell.length_a   1.000
_cell.length_b   1.000
_cell.length_c   1.000
_cell.angle_alpha   90.00
_cell.angle_beta   90.00
_cell.angle_gamma   90.00
#
_symmetry.space_group_name_H-M   'P 1'
#
loop_
_entity.id
_entity.type
_entity.pdbx_description
1 polymer ?
#
loop_
_entity_poly.entity_id
_entity_poly.type
_entity_poly.pdbx_seq_one_letter_code
_entity_poly.pdbx_strand_id
1 'polypeptide(L)'
;MKLIYVLSLLLLLFTLPAFAKQPIRVADIGVMGLASHDLFQWNSRTRENEENGRFDLSTIFDYADGTKIHQGGNPKNSSNTAVYSVTQSLVSYYSGKKATLLMSREVTEEQAHIIARQQTVKFFIGMVKESYERFTNSRFPNYALAQNVNDNEQAVMRALHDILPGKIIVNRNLAQEVLVVTDYKLAMTQLSASEMMQIVKFFDGKYDEEYLHVVVPGFPDFQVINLQEIDQKFIADQTNYNLDHMLMELHFYGNFPFFGNLVDFTSFGFHLENLFAKGICNKYADGSPNPWNTVEIECY
;
A
#
# COMPACT_ATOMS: atom_id res chain seq x y z
N MET A 1 -46.07 -29.24 -6.17
CA MET A 1 -44.99 -29.19 -5.14
C MET A 1 -43.58 -29.33 -5.69
N LYS A 2 -43.26 -30.23 -6.65
CA LYS A 2 -41.88 -30.40 -7.16
C LYS A 2 -41.28 -29.19 -7.91
N LEU A 3 -42.10 -28.35 -8.55
CA LEU A 3 -41.63 -27.20 -9.34
C LEU A 3 -41.11 -26.03 -8.48
N ILE A 4 -41.62 -25.90 -7.24
CA ILE A 4 -41.26 -24.81 -6.32
C ILE A 4 -39.84 -25.02 -5.77
N TYR A 5 -39.45 -26.26 -5.48
CA TYR A 5 -38.10 -26.58 -4.99
C TYR A 5 -37.01 -26.37 -6.03
N VAL A 6 -37.31 -26.58 -7.32
CA VAL A 6 -36.35 -26.36 -8.42
C VAL A 6 -36.14 -24.86 -8.66
N LEU A 7 -37.20 -24.05 -8.58
CA LEU A 7 -37.08 -22.59 -8.71
C LEU A 7 -36.30 -21.97 -7.55
N SER A 8 -36.50 -22.43 -6.31
CA SER A 8 -35.75 -21.94 -5.14
C SER A 8 -34.27 -22.29 -5.20
N LEU A 9 -33.90 -23.46 -5.74
CA LEU A 9 -32.50 -23.86 -5.92
C LEU A 9 -31.80 -23.04 -7.02
N LEU A 10 -32.51 -22.74 -8.12
CA LEU A 10 -32.02 -21.87 -9.19
C LEU A 10 -31.84 -20.42 -8.72
N LEU A 11 -32.78 -19.87 -7.93
CA LEU A 11 -32.64 -18.55 -7.32
C LEU A 11 -31.44 -18.46 -6.35
N LEU A 12 -31.15 -19.53 -5.60
CA LEU A 12 -29.97 -19.61 -4.72
C LEU A 12 -28.64 -19.63 -5.50
N LEU A 13 -28.63 -20.21 -6.70
CA LEU A 13 -27.46 -20.21 -7.59
C LEU A 13 -27.24 -18.86 -8.29
N PHE A 14 -28.29 -18.05 -8.47
CA PHE A 14 -28.19 -16.70 -9.03
C PHE A 14 -27.93 -15.59 -7.99
N THR A 15 -28.02 -15.87 -6.68
CA THR A 15 -27.63 -14.94 -5.60
C THR A 15 -26.19 -15.14 -5.10
N LEU A 16 -25.38 -15.97 -5.76
CA LEU A 16 -23.96 -16.16 -5.43
C LEU A 16 -22.94 -15.27 -6.19
N PRO A 17 -23.23 -14.03 -6.67
CA PRO A 17 -22.16 -13.12 -7.08
C PRO A 17 -21.95 -12.03 -6.01
N ALA A 18 -21.35 -12.38 -4.88
CA ALA A 18 -20.88 -11.38 -3.89
C ALA A 18 -19.71 -11.83 -3.00
N PHE A 19 -19.19 -13.06 -3.17
CA PHE A 19 -18.10 -13.58 -2.33
C PHE A 19 -16.79 -13.83 -3.09
N ALA A 20 -16.74 -13.53 -4.40
CA ALA A 20 -15.51 -13.67 -5.17
C ALA A 20 -14.55 -12.53 -4.85
N LYS A 21 -13.29 -12.86 -4.56
CA LYS A 21 -12.21 -11.89 -4.35
C LYS A 21 -12.12 -10.96 -5.56
N GLN A 22 -12.05 -9.66 -5.30
CA GLN A 22 -11.86 -8.69 -6.37
C GLN A 22 -10.43 -8.79 -6.92
N PRO A 23 -10.24 -8.62 -8.25
CA PRO A 23 -8.91 -8.63 -8.83
C PRO A 23 -8.10 -7.44 -8.31
N ILE A 24 -6.86 -7.71 -7.92
CA ILE A 24 -5.89 -6.69 -7.50
C ILE A 24 -5.27 -6.08 -8.76
N ARG A 25 -5.00 -4.78 -8.71
CA ARG A 25 -4.47 -4.00 -9.82
C ARG A 25 -3.11 -3.42 -9.50
N VAL A 26 -2.38 -3.00 -10.52
CA VAL A 26 -1.13 -2.24 -10.36
C VAL A 26 -1.33 -0.98 -9.49
N ALA A 27 -2.49 -0.32 -9.59
CA ALA A 27 -2.86 0.79 -8.73
C ALA A 27 -2.88 0.41 -7.24
N ASP A 28 -3.44 -0.76 -6.91
CA ASP A 28 -3.54 -1.22 -5.52
C ASP A 28 -2.14 -1.53 -4.96
N ILE A 29 -1.23 -2.09 -5.79
CA ILE A 29 0.18 -2.27 -5.43
C ILE A 29 0.84 -0.93 -5.10
N GLY A 30 0.65 0.09 -5.95
CA GLY A 30 1.20 1.42 -5.72
C GLY A 30 0.68 2.07 -4.45
N VAL A 31 -0.62 1.91 -4.16
CA VAL A 31 -1.26 2.45 -2.96
C VAL A 31 -0.77 1.74 -1.71
N MET A 32 -0.76 0.41 -1.69
CA MET A 32 -0.32 -0.38 -0.53
C MET A 32 1.18 -0.19 -0.27
N GLY A 33 2.00 -0.05 -1.33
CA GLY A 33 3.41 0.30 -1.21
C GLY A 33 3.62 1.69 -0.60
N LEU A 34 2.89 2.71 -1.07
CA LEU A 34 2.95 4.05 -0.46
C LEU A 34 2.43 4.04 0.98
N ALA A 35 1.35 3.31 1.27
CA ALA A 35 0.81 3.16 2.62
C ALA A 35 1.84 2.53 3.56
N SER A 36 2.55 1.50 3.10
CA SER A 36 3.65 0.91 3.85
C SER A 36 4.74 1.94 4.18
N HIS A 37 5.16 2.74 3.20
CA HIS A 37 6.19 3.76 3.40
C HIS A 37 5.74 4.84 4.38
N ASP A 38 4.47 5.26 4.32
CA ASP A 38 3.92 6.30 5.20
C ASP A 38 3.76 5.83 6.66
N LEU A 39 3.50 4.54 6.86
CA LEU A 39 3.38 3.96 8.19
C LEU A 39 4.74 3.63 8.82
N PHE A 40 5.71 3.21 8.02
CA PHE A 40 7.00 2.83 8.55
C PHE A 40 8.15 3.00 7.55
N GLN A 41 9.28 3.37 8.11
CA GLN A 41 10.58 3.37 7.48
C GLN A 41 11.60 2.68 8.38
N TRP A 42 11.90 1.41 8.05
CA TRP A 42 12.94 0.69 8.77
C TRP A 42 14.34 1.25 8.47
N ASN A 43 15.04 1.68 9.51
CA ASN A 43 16.46 1.99 9.46
C ASN A 43 17.27 0.77 9.89
N SER A 44 18.01 0.17 8.95
CA SER A 44 18.79 -1.05 9.21
C SER A 44 20.00 -0.82 10.13
N ARG A 45 20.46 0.43 10.32
CA ARG A 45 21.58 0.76 11.20
C ARG A 45 21.14 0.94 12.66
N THR A 46 20.05 1.67 12.88
CA THR A 46 19.52 1.91 14.24
C THR A 46 18.57 0.80 14.68
N ARG A 47 18.01 0.03 13.74
CA ARG A 47 16.95 -0.96 13.97
C ARG A 47 15.69 -0.33 14.55
N GLU A 48 15.36 0.86 14.08
CA GLU A 48 14.19 1.62 14.51
C GLU A 48 13.34 2.02 13.31
N ASN A 49 12.05 2.21 13.56
CA ASN A 49 11.13 2.84 12.61
C ASN A 49 11.30 4.36 12.68
N GLU A 50 11.55 5.00 11.54
CA GLU A 50 11.73 6.46 11.45
C GLU A 50 10.42 7.21 11.15
N GLU A 51 9.32 6.52 10.82
CA GLU A 51 8.02 7.14 10.56
C GLU A 51 7.09 7.08 11.76
N ASN A 52 6.06 7.91 11.73
CA ASN A 52 5.14 8.12 12.86
C ASN A 52 3.97 7.11 12.92
N GLY A 53 3.85 6.20 11.94
CA GLY A 53 2.80 5.19 11.93
C GLY A 53 1.41 5.70 11.57
N ARG A 54 1.28 6.82 10.86
CA ARG A 54 0.00 7.42 10.48
C ARG A 54 -0.07 7.66 8.97
N PHE A 55 -1.29 7.62 8.44
CA PHE A 55 -1.58 8.10 7.09
C PHE A 55 -1.71 9.62 7.11
N ASP A 56 -0.57 10.31 7.08
CA ASP A 56 -0.49 11.77 7.02
C ASP A 56 0.34 12.30 5.86
N LEU A 57 0.85 11.39 5.01
CA LEU A 57 1.69 11.67 3.86
C LEU A 57 2.97 12.44 4.25
N SER A 58 3.47 12.26 5.48
CA SER A 58 4.73 12.85 5.96
C SER A 58 5.91 12.47 5.07
N THR A 59 5.91 11.25 4.52
CA THR A 59 6.89 10.81 3.52
C THR A 59 6.93 11.68 2.26
N ILE A 60 5.84 12.39 1.94
CA ILE A 60 5.77 13.34 0.82
C ILE A 60 6.00 14.78 1.31
N PHE A 61 5.27 15.18 2.35
CA PHE A 61 5.13 16.59 2.74
C PHE A 61 6.15 17.08 3.76
N ASP A 62 6.68 16.19 4.61
CA ASP A 62 7.61 16.55 5.68
C ASP A 62 9.05 16.15 5.34
N TYR A 63 9.24 15.23 4.38
CA TYR A 63 10.56 14.82 3.92
C TYR A 63 11.37 16.01 3.39
N ALA A 64 12.60 16.16 3.91
CA ALA A 64 13.49 17.29 3.62
C ALA A 64 12.80 18.65 3.81
N ASP A 65 12.05 18.80 4.91
CA ASP A 65 11.30 19.99 5.29
C ASP A 65 10.33 20.46 4.17
N GLY A 66 9.76 19.51 3.44
CA GLY A 66 8.82 19.75 2.34
C GLY A 66 9.43 20.31 1.05
N THR A 67 10.75 20.50 0.98
CA THR A 67 11.43 21.04 -0.21
C THR A 67 11.36 20.09 -1.42
N LYS A 68 11.00 18.82 -1.21
CA LYS A 68 10.92 17.78 -2.24
C LYS A 68 9.51 17.31 -2.57
N ILE A 69 8.45 18.02 -2.14
CA ILE A 69 7.05 17.63 -2.43
C ILE A 69 6.84 17.35 -3.93
N HIS A 70 7.28 18.26 -4.81
CA HIS A 70 7.12 18.10 -6.27
C HIS A 70 7.92 16.93 -6.87
N GLN A 71 8.91 16.41 -6.15
CA GLN A 71 9.69 15.23 -6.56
C GLN A 71 9.09 13.93 -6.00
N GLY A 72 8.04 14.01 -5.17
CA GLY A 72 7.43 12.86 -4.48
C GLY A 72 7.93 12.64 -3.04
N GLY A 73 8.72 13.57 -2.50
CA GLY A 73 9.27 13.51 -1.15
C GLY A 73 10.39 12.49 -0.99
N ASN A 74 10.18 11.52 -0.11
CA ASN A 74 11.13 10.48 0.23
C ASN A 74 11.52 9.67 -1.03
N PRO A 75 12.82 9.45 -1.31
CA PRO A 75 13.28 8.65 -2.47
C PRO A 75 12.74 7.22 -2.51
N LYS A 76 12.27 6.65 -1.40
CA LYS A 76 11.59 5.35 -1.41
C LYS A 76 10.28 5.39 -2.20
N ASN A 77 9.61 6.53 -2.29
CA ASN A 77 8.40 6.70 -3.10
C ASN A 77 8.70 6.68 -4.61
N SER A 78 9.97 6.73 -5.01
CA SER A 78 10.43 6.65 -6.39
C SER A 78 11.22 5.40 -6.71
N SER A 79 11.25 4.39 -5.82
CA SER A 79 11.92 3.10 -6.05
C SER A 79 11.05 2.07 -6.80
N ASN A 80 9.76 2.36 -6.96
CA ASN A 80 8.81 1.51 -7.66
C ASN A 80 7.87 2.37 -8.52
N THR A 81 7.72 2.01 -9.79
CA THR A 81 6.93 2.73 -10.79
C THR A 81 5.45 2.91 -10.38
N ALA A 82 4.82 1.90 -9.78
CA ALA A 82 3.43 1.98 -9.34
C ALA A 82 3.27 2.92 -8.14
N VAL A 83 4.17 2.82 -7.15
CA VAL A 83 4.23 3.73 -5.99
C VAL A 83 4.44 5.16 -6.45
N TYR A 84 5.44 5.38 -7.32
CA TYR A 84 5.74 6.70 -7.88
C TYR A 84 4.53 7.30 -8.60
N SER A 85 3.79 6.50 -9.37
CA SER A 85 2.60 6.96 -10.08
C SER A 85 1.49 7.41 -9.12
N VAL A 86 1.27 6.68 -8.03
CA VAL A 86 0.33 7.08 -6.97
C VAL A 86 0.81 8.36 -6.27
N THR A 87 2.09 8.42 -5.90
CA THR A 87 2.72 9.60 -5.29
C THR A 87 2.53 10.84 -6.17
N GLN A 88 2.82 10.76 -7.48
CA GLN A 88 2.63 11.90 -8.40
C GLN A 88 1.17 12.29 -8.56
N SER A 89 0.24 11.33 -8.51
CA SER A 89 -1.20 11.61 -8.49
C SER A 89 -1.60 12.42 -7.23
N LEU A 90 -1.07 12.06 -6.06
CA LEU A 90 -1.31 12.79 -4.81
C LEU A 90 -0.67 14.19 -4.81
N VAL A 91 0.56 14.33 -5.30
CA VAL A 91 1.23 15.62 -5.47
C VAL A 91 0.46 16.53 -6.41
N SER A 92 -0.07 15.97 -7.51
CA SER A 92 -0.90 16.71 -8.46
C SER A 92 -2.23 17.14 -7.83
N TYR A 93 -2.90 16.25 -7.08
CA TYR A 93 -4.12 16.55 -6.35
C TYR A 93 -3.89 17.69 -5.34
N TYR A 94 -2.86 17.57 -4.51
CA TYR A 94 -2.44 18.59 -3.55
C TYR A 94 -2.19 19.94 -4.22
N SER A 95 -1.39 19.95 -5.29
CA SER A 95 -1.01 21.18 -6.00
C SER A 95 -2.24 21.86 -6.60
N GLY A 96 -3.16 21.10 -7.19
CA GLY A 96 -4.43 21.62 -7.71
C GLY A 96 -5.33 22.21 -6.62
N LYS A 97 -5.42 21.56 -5.44
CA LYS A 97 -6.17 22.08 -4.29
C LYS A 97 -5.56 23.36 -3.75
N LYS A 98 -4.24 23.37 -3.50
CA LYS A 98 -3.53 24.55 -2.99
C LYS A 98 -3.67 25.73 -3.95
N ALA A 99 -3.49 25.52 -5.26
CA ALA A 99 -3.64 26.57 -6.26
C ALA A 99 -5.06 27.15 -6.28
N THR A 100 -6.09 26.31 -6.24
CA THR A 100 -7.50 26.75 -6.20
C THR A 100 -7.79 27.62 -4.98
N LEU A 101 -7.29 27.22 -3.80
CA LEU A 101 -7.45 27.98 -2.55
C LEU A 101 -6.72 29.33 -2.60
N LEU A 102 -5.49 29.36 -3.12
CA LEU A 102 -4.75 30.62 -3.28
C LEU A 102 -5.41 31.57 -4.27
N MET A 103 -6.03 31.04 -5.32
CA MET A 103 -6.77 31.84 -6.31
C MET A 103 -8.04 32.47 -5.74
N SER A 104 -8.65 31.91 -4.70
CA SER A 104 -9.81 32.55 -4.03
C SER A 104 -9.43 33.82 -3.29
N ARG A 105 -8.15 33.95 -2.88
CA ARG A 105 -7.61 35.06 -2.05
C ARG A 105 -8.26 35.16 -0.66
N GLU A 106 -8.96 34.12 -0.22
CA GLU A 106 -9.63 34.08 1.09
C GLU A 106 -8.76 33.48 2.20
N VAL A 107 -7.70 32.76 1.82
CA VAL A 107 -6.82 32.05 2.75
C VAL A 107 -5.35 32.42 2.53
N THR A 108 -4.55 32.32 3.58
CA THR A 108 -3.09 32.46 3.50
C THR A 108 -2.46 31.25 2.83
N GLU A 109 -1.18 31.35 2.46
CA GLU A 109 -0.45 30.20 1.91
C GLU A 109 -0.35 29.02 2.90
N GLU A 110 -0.16 29.33 4.19
CA GLU A 110 -0.14 28.33 5.25
C GLU A 110 -1.49 27.62 5.39
N GLN A 111 -2.59 28.39 5.42
CA GLN A 111 -3.94 27.83 5.46
C GLN A 111 -4.24 26.98 4.22
N ALA A 112 -3.84 27.45 3.04
CA ALA A 112 -4.00 26.71 1.79
C ALA A 112 -3.20 25.39 1.81
N HIS A 113 -1.98 25.39 2.36
CA HIS A 113 -1.19 24.17 2.55
C HIS A 113 -1.91 23.19 3.48
N ILE A 114 -2.36 23.65 4.66
CA ILE A 114 -3.02 22.78 5.65
C ILE A 114 -4.27 22.12 5.05
N ILE A 115 -5.15 22.93 4.46
CA ILE A 115 -6.40 22.43 3.87
C ILE A 115 -6.11 21.47 2.71
N ALA A 116 -5.17 21.81 1.82
CA ALA A 116 -4.81 20.95 0.69
C ALA A 116 -4.21 19.62 1.15
N ARG A 117 -3.34 19.61 2.17
CA ARG A 117 -2.78 18.38 2.74
C ARG A 117 -3.88 17.53 3.37
N GLN A 118 -4.72 18.08 4.23
CA GLN A 118 -5.84 17.36 4.85
C GLN A 118 -6.76 16.70 3.81
N GLN A 119 -7.10 17.43 2.74
CA GLN A 119 -7.89 16.88 1.65
C GLN A 119 -7.16 15.77 0.88
N THR A 120 -5.85 15.91 0.69
CA THR A 120 -5.01 14.90 0.02
C THR A 120 -4.89 13.65 0.88
N VAL A 121 -4.70 13.78 2.18
CA VAL A 121 -4.69 12.68 3.16
C VAL A 121 -6.02 11.94 3.14
N LYS A 122 -7.16 12.66 3.18
CA LYS A 122 -8.49 12.05 3.08
C LYS A 122 -8.67 11.28 1.76
N PHE A 123 -8.19 11.83 0.65
CA PHE A 123 -8.23 11.18 -0.65
C PHE A 123 -7.38 9.90 -0.66
N PHE A 124 -6.15 9.97 -0.13
CA PHE A 124 -5.26 8.82 0.00
C PHE A 124 -5.84 7.71 0.88
N ILE A 125 -6.40 8.05 2.05
CA ILE A 125 -7.08 7.06 2.92
C ILE A 125 -8.22 6.37 2.17
N GLY A 126 -8.95 7.08 1.31
CA GLY A 126 -9.96 6.47 0.43
C GLY A 126 -9.37 5.42 -0.51
N MET A 127 -8.25 5.72 -1.17
CA MET A 127 -7.53 4.78 -2.03
C MET A 127 -7.03 3.56 -1.24
N VAL A 128 -6.50 3.80 -0.04
CA VAL A 128 -6.01 2.76 0.87
C VAL A 128 -7.14 1.81 1.28
N LYS A 129 -8.32 2.35 1.63
CA LYS A 129 -9.50 1.53 1.97
C LYS A 129 -9.85 0.57 0.86
N GLU A 130 -10.00 1.07 -0.37
CA GLU A 130 -10.35 0.21 -1.50
C GLU A 130 -9.28 -0.85 -1.80
N SER A 131 -8.00 -0.47 -1.71
CA SER A 131 -6.88 -1.38 -1.97
C SER A 131 -6.81 -2.48 -0.91
N TYR A 132 -6.95 -2.12 0.37
CA TYR A 132 -7.01 -3.06 1.48
C TYR A 132 -8.14 -4.07 1.32
N GLU A 133 -9.35 -3.64 0.94
CA GLU A 133 -10.49 -4.55 0.76
C GLU A 133 -10.25 -5.53 -0.41
N ARG A 134 -9.57 -5.10 -1.47
CA ARG A 134 -9.15 -6.00 -2.57
C ARG A 134 -8.06 -6.98 -2.15
N PHE A 135 -7.08 -6.55 -1.37
CA PHE A 135 -6.00 -7.39 -0.84
C PHE A 135 -6.51 -8.45 0.12
N THR A 136 -7.37 -8.04 1.05
CA THR A 136 -7.73 -8.88 2.19
C THR A 136 -9.04 -9.60 2.01
N ASN A 137 -9.92 -9.14 1.11
CA ASN A 137 -11.32 -9.55 1.08
C ASN A 137 -12.03 -9.33 2.44
N SER A 138 -11.52 -8.42 3.26
CA SER A 138 -12.10 -7.97 4.53
C SER A 138 -12.46 -6.50 4.44
N ARG A 139 -13.39 -6.04 5.27
CA ARG A 139 -13.70 -4.61 5.39
C ARG A 139 -12.51 -3.88 6.00
N PHE A 140 -12.31 -2.64 5.58
CA PHE A 140 -11.31 -1.78 6.22
C PHE A 140 -11.63 -1.57 7.72
N PRO A 141 -10.62 -1.48 8.61
CA PRO A 141 -10.83 -1.23 10.04
C PRO A 141 -11.74 -0.02 10.29
N ASN A 142 -12.75 -0.20 11.13
CA ASN A 142 -13.65 0.86 11.57
C ASN A 142 -13.32 1.38 12.98
N TYR A 143 -12.18 0.96 13.52
CA TYR A 143 -11.59 1.41 14.77
C TYR A 143 -10.19 1.96 14.50
N ALA A 144 -9.69 2.80 15.39
CA ALA A 144 -8.34 3.37 15.28
C ALA A 144 -7.53 3.13 16.55
N LEU A 145 -6.21 2.99 16.40
CA LEU A 145 -5.30 2.68 17.51
C LEU A 145 -4.23 3.76 17.66
N ALA A 146 -4.13 4.39 18.83
CA ALA A 146 -3.10 5.37 19.17
C ALA A 146 -1.81 4.68 19.64
N GLN A 147 -1.27 3.78 18.82
CA GLN A 147 -0.08 2.99 19.15
C GLN A 147 1.00 3.18 18.07
N ASN A 148 2.25 2.87 18.43
CA ASN A 148 3.35 2.78 17.47
C ASN A 148 3.20 1.53 16.60
N VAL A 149 3.64 1.62 15.35
CA VAL A 149 3.82 0.46 14.48
C VAL A 149 4.94 -0.43 15.04
N ASN A 150 4.74 -1.74 15.06
CA ASN A 150 5.71 -2.70 15.57
C ASN A 150 6.30 -3.60 14.48
N ASP A 151 7.30 -4.41 14.84
CA ASP A 151 8.01 -5.24 13.87
C ASP A 151 7.16 -6.38 13.29
N ASN A 152 6.17 -6.89 14.03
CA ASN A 152 5.23 -7.88 13.49
C ASN A 152 4.39 -7.28 12.35
N GLU A 153 3.96 -6.03 12.50
CA GLU A 153 3.18 -5.33 11.47
C GLU A 153 4.02 -5.02 10.22
N GLN A 154 5.29 -4.63 10.42
CA GLN A 154 6.25 -4.47 9.32
C GLN A 154 6.53 -5.81 8.61
N ALA A 155 6.70 -6.89 9.37
CA ALA A 155 6.92 -8.23 8.84
C ALA A 155 5.77 -8.72 7.96
N VAL A 156 4.52 -8.44 8.35
CA VAL A 156 3.36 -8.78 7.53
C VAL A 156 3.39 -8.07 6.19
N MET A 157 3.62 -6.75 6.15
CA MET A 157 3.71 -6.02 4.88
C MET A 157 4.82 -6.55 3.97
N ARG A 158 5.94 -7.01 4.54
CA ARG A 158 7.01 -7.68 3.79
C ARG A 158 6.59 -9.04 3.24
N ALA A 159 5.87 -9.84 4.02
CA ALA A 159 5.36 -11.13 3.55
C ALA A 159 4.39 -10.98 2.36
N LEU A 160 3.63 -9.87 2.31
CA LEU A 160 2.77 -9.53 1.18
C LEU A 160 3.53 -9.17 -0.10
N HIS A 161 4.87 -9.14 -0.10
CA HIS A 161 5.65 -8.88 -1.32
C HIS A 161 5.51 -9.99 -2.38
N ASP A 162 4.96 -11.15 -2.05
CA ASP A 162 4.70 -12.22 -3.02
C ASP A 162 3.76 -11.78 -4.16
N ILE A 163 2.90 -10.80 -3.92
CA ILE A 163 1.94 -10.29 -4.90
C ILE A 163 2.51 -9.21 -5.82
N LEU A 164 3.72 -8.73 -5.54
CA LEU A 164 4.32 -7.68 -6.34
C LEU A 164 4.59 -8.17 -7.76
N PRO A 165 4.09 -7.47 -8.81
CA PRO A 165 4.36 -7.85 -10.18
C PRO A 165 5.80 -7.49 -10.55
N GLY A 166 6.59 -8.47 -10.97
CA GLY A 166 7.94 -8.24 -11.47
C GLY A 166 7.95 -7.50 -12.81
N LYS A 167 6.89 -7.69 -13.61
CA LYS A 167 6.71 -7.09 -14.93
C LYS A 167 5.30 -6.53 -15.10
N ILE A 168 5.19 -5.42 -15.83
CA ILE A 168 3.92 -4.84 -16.28
C ILE A 168 4.00 -4.46 -17.76
N ILE A 169 2.87 -4.39 -18.45
CA ILE A 169 2.82 -3.91 -19.83
C ILE A 169 2.65 -2.40 -19.81
N VAL A 170 3.44 -1.69 -20.62
CA VAL A 170 3.37 -0.24 -20.74
C VAL A 170 3.11 0.17 -22.19
N ASN A 171 2.32 1.22 -22.37
CA ASN A 171 2.06 1.83 -23.66
C ASN A 171 3.08 2.96 -23.85
N ARG A 172 3.96 2.80 -24.84
CA ARG A 172 4.95 3.81 -25.22
C ARG A 172 4.71 4.15 -26.68
N ASN A 173 4.23 5.35 -26.93
CA ASN A 173 3.77 5.79 -28.25
C ASN A 173 2.65 4.87 -28.80
N LEU A 174 2.91 4.17 -29.90
CA LEU A 174 1.99 3.25 -30.58
C LEU A 174 2.32 1.77 -30.30
N ALA A 175 3.24 1.47 -29.39
CA ALA A 175 3.68 0.12 -29.07
C ALA A 175 3.43 -0.25 -27.61
N GLN A 176 3.24 -1.55 -27.37
CA GLN A 176 3.24 -2.15 -26.04
C GLN A 176 4.64 -2.69 -25.74
N GLU A 177 5.18 -2.31 -24.60
CA GLU A 177 6.47 -2.74 -24.10
C GLU A 177 6.31 -3.42 -22.74
N VAL A 178 7.24 -4.30 -22.36
CA VAL A 178 7.26 -4.89 -21.03
C VAL A 178 8.23 -4.09 -20.17
N LEU A 179 7.74 -3.53 -19.07
CA LEU A 179 8.53 -2.83 -18.07
C LEU A 179 8.83 -3.78 -16.91
N VAL A 180 10.10 -3.91 -16.56
CA VAL A 180 10.57 -4.58 -15.34
C VAL A 180 10.45 -3.60 -14.18
N VAL A 181 9.62 -3.92 -13.19
CA VAL A 181 9.23 -2.99 -12.12
C VAL A 181 10.39 -2.71 -11.15
N THR A 182 11.37 -3.61 -11.08
CA THR A 182 12.56 -3.49 -10.24
C THR A 182 13.74 -2.76 -10.91
N ASP A 183 13.60 -2.31 -12.17
CA ASP A 183 14.63 -1.52 -12.84
C ASP A 183 14.67 -0.09 -12.27
N TYR A 184 15.72 0.20 -11.49
CA TYR A 184 15.92 1.51 -10.86
C TYR A 184 15.93 2.67 -11.86
N LYS A 185 16.30 2.43 -13.14
CA LYS A 185 16.30 3.47 -14.19
C LYS A 185 14.89 3.86 -14.60
N LEU A 186 13.93 2.96 -14.44
CA LEU A 186 12.54 3.10 -14.85
C LEU A 186 11.60 3.34 -13.66
N ALA A 187 12.11 3.27 -12.43
CA ALA A 187 11.33 3.42 -11.20
C ALA A 187 10.59 4.77 -11.11
N MET A 188 11.11 5.83 -11.72
CA MET A 188 10.47 7.16 -11.82
C MET A 188 9.59 7.33 -13.07
N THR A 189 9.16 6.25 -13.71
CA THR A 189 8.24 6.33 -14.84
C THR A 189 6.81 6.42 -14.33
N GLN A 190 6.08 7.47 -14.71
CA GLN A 190 4.66 7.57 -14.37
C GLN A 190 3.82 6.71 -15.32
N LEU A 191 2.96 5.87 -14.75
CA LEU A 191 2.01 5.03 -15.46
C LEU A 191 0.72 5.79 -15.76
N SER A 192 0.19 5.57 -16.96
CA SER A 192 -1.14 5.97 -17.40
C SER A 192 -2.24 5.21 -16.66
N ALA A 193 -3.47 5.74 -16.73
CA ALA A 193 -4.64 5.12 -16.10
C ALA A 193 -4.87 3.67 -16.58
N SER A 194 -4.69 3.38 -17.87
CA SER A 194 -4.82 2.01 -18.39
C SER A 194 -3.75 1.07 -17.84
N GLU A 195 -2.51 1.55 -17.69
CA GLU A 195 -1.41 0.75 -17.15
C GLU A 195 -1.63 0.47 -15.66
N MET A 196 -2.11 1.46 -14.90
CA MET A 196 -2.45 1.32 -13.48
C MET A 196 -3.62 0.36 -13.23
N MET A 197 -4.48 0.13 -14.22
CA MET A 197 -5.66 -0.74 -14.12
C MET A 197 -5.39 -2.19 -14.55
N GLN A 198 -4.17 -2.52 -14.94
CA GLN A 198 -3.78 -3.91 -15.21
C GLN A 198 -3.95 -4.77 -13.97
N ILE A 199 -4.51 -5.97 -14.16
CA ILE A 199 -4.67 -6.97 -13.11
C ILE A 199 -3.30 -7.60 -12.83
N VAL A 200 -2.97 -7.73 -11.55
CA VAL A 200 -1.76 -8.44 -11.10
C VAL A 200 -2.12 -9.86 -10.67
N LYS A 201 -1.09 -10.72 -10.55
CA LYS A 201 -1.29 -12.03 -9.94
C LYS A 201 -1.82 -11.86 -8.51
N PHE A 202 -2.58 -12.84 -8.04
CA PHE A 202 -2.97 -12.90 -6.64
C PHE A 202 -1.92 -13.70 -5.85
N PHE A 203 -2.05 -13.72 -4.52
CA PHE A 203 -1.16 -14.48 -3.62
C PHE A 203 -0.91 -15.91 -4.11
N ASP A 204 0.33 -16.25 -4.44
CA ASP A 204 0.73 -17.59 -4.87
C ASP A 204 1.88 -18.16 -4.02
N GLY A 205 2.30 -17.43 -2.98
CA GLY A 205 3.39 -17.77 -2.08
C GLY A 205 4.77 -17.72 -2.72
N LYS A 206 4.92 -17.01 -3.85
CA LYS A 206 6.19 -16.91 -4.58
C LYS A 206 6.49 -15.46 -4.93
N TYR A 207 7.73 -15.06 -4.71
CA TYR A 207 8.24 -13.81 -5.25
C TYR A 207 8.41 -13.94 -6.76
N ASP A 208 8.10 -12.88 -7.49
CA ASP A 208 8.45 -12.80 -8.91
C ASP A 208 9.98 -12.75 -9.08
N GLU A 209 10.48 -13.31 -10.19
CA GLU A 209 11.91 -13.52 -10.43
C GLU A 209 12.70 -12.20 -10.40
N GLU A 210 12.07 -11.12 -10.84
CA GLU A 210 12.62 -9.77 -10.84
C GLU A 210 12.93 -9.23 -9.44
N TYR A 211 12.26 -9.75 -8.40
CA TYR A 211 12.50 -9.40 -7.00
C TYR A 211 13.59 -10.25 -6.33
N LEU A 212 14.01 -11.34 -6.98
CA LEU A 212 15.14 -12.16 -6.52
C LEU A 212 16.49 -11.59 -6.97
N HIS A 213 16.48 -10.68 -7.95
CA HIS A 213 17.67 -10.11 -8.59
C HIS A 213 17.58 -8.58 -8.75
N VAL A 214 17.13 -7.87 -7.71
CA VAL A 214 16.97 -6.40 -7.76
C VAL A 214 18.33 -5.73 -7.86
N VAL A 215 18.50 -4.86 -8.87
CA VAL A 215 19.73 -4.08 -9.06
C VAL A 215 19.58 -2.73 -8.36
N VAL A 216 20.37 -2.52 -7.31
CA VAL A 216 20.39 -1.28 -6.54
C VAL A 216 21.66 -0.49 -6.88
N PRO A 217 21.56 0.80 -7.21
CA PRO A 217 22.72 1.67 -7.35
C PRO A 217 23.54 1.73 -6.05
N GLY A 218 24.81 1.37 -6.13
CA GLY A 218 25.79 1.50 -5.05
C GLY A 218 27.01 2.30 -5.52
N PHE A 219 27.86 2.71 -4.58
CA PHE A 219 29.16 3.30 -4.88
C PHE A 219 30.27 2.43 -4.27
N PRO A 220 31.27 1.96 -5.05
CA PRO A 220 31.53 2.31 -6.45
C PRO A 220 30.72 1.51 -7.49
N ASP A 221 30.14 0.37 -7.10
CA ASP A 221 29.48 -0.57 -8.02
C ASP A 221 28.00 -0.81 -7.67
N PHE A 222 27.24 -1.30 -8.65
CA PHE A 222 25.87 -1.78 -8.42
C PHE A 222 25.87 -3.01 -7.50
N GLN A 223 24.86 -3.09 -6.64
CA GLN A 223 24.60 -4.26 -5.83
C GLN A 223 23.38 -5.00 -6.37
N VAL A 224 23.48 -6.33 -6.51
CA VAL A 224 22.32 -7.19 -6.73
C VAL A 224 21.85 -7.70 -5.38
N ILE A 225 20.57 -7.52 -5.08
CA ILE A 225 19.95 -8.01 -3.85
C ILE A 225 18.81 -8.97 -4.15
N ASN A 226 18.62 -9.93 -3.26
CA ASN A 226 17.45 -10.80 -3.24
C ASN A 226 16.47 -10.25 -2.18
N LEU A 227 15.32 -9.74 -2.62
CA LEU A 227 14.33 -9.16 -1.71
C LEU A 227 13.76 -10.20 -0.74
N GLN A 228 13.52 -11.42 -1.23
CA GLN A 228 13.02 -12.51 -0.39
C GLN A 228 14.01 -12.85 0.73
N GLU A 229 15.31 -12.87 0.46
CA GLU A 229 16.33 -13.10 1.50
C GLU A 229 16.38 -11.97 2.54
N ILE A 230 16.23 -10.72 2.09
CA ILE A 230 16.18 -9.55 2.99
C ILE A 230 14.95 -9.63 3.89
N ASP A 231 13.78 -9.94 3.34
CA ASP A 231 12.54 -10.05 4.09
C ASP A 231 12.56 -11.26 5.03
N GLN A 232 13.07 -12.42 4.57
CA GLN A 232 13.30 -13.60 5.41
C GLN A 232 14.17 -13.25 6.62
N LYS A 233 15.28 -12.55 6.39
CA LYS A 233 16.20 -12.14 7.46
C LYS A 233 15.54 -11.20 8.44
N PHE A 234 14.83 -10.17 7.96
CA PHE A 234 14.10 -9.25 8.83
C PHE A 234 13.09 -10.01 9.71
N ILE A 235 12.27 -10.86 9.08
CA ILE A 235 11.20 -11.60 9.77
C ILE A 235 11.81 -12.52 10.84
N ALA A 236 12.87 -13.25 10.52
CA ALA A 236 13.55 -14.14 11.46
C ALA A 236 14.26 -13.39 12.59
N ASP A 237 14.82 -12.20 12.33
CA ASP A 237 15.57 -11.43 13.31
C ASP A 237 14.69 -10.56 14.23
N GLN A 238 13.51 -10.12 13.78
CA GLN A 238 12.65 -9.17 14.52
C GLN A 238 11.35 -9.78 15.06
N THR A 239 10.93 -10.95 14.59
CA THR A 239 9.62 -11.52 14.94
C THR A 239 9.71 -13.00 15.30
N ASN A 240 8.60 -13.57 15.75
CA ASN A 240 8.47 -15.01 15.94
C ASN A 240 7.91 -15.74 14.71
N TYR A 241 7.71 -15.02 13.59
CA TYR A 241 7.20 -15.61 12.36
C TYR A 241 8.32 -16.24 11.52
N ASN A 242 7.91 -17.06 10.57
CA ASN A 242 8.78 -17.66 9.57
C ASN A 242 8.19 -17.34 8.18
N LEU A 243 8.97 -16.72 7.30
CA LEU A 243 8.46 -16.26 6.01
C LEU A 243 7.98 -17.43 5.13
N ASP A 244 8.65 -18.58 5.11
CA ASP A 244 8.17 -19.74 4.33
C ASP A 244 6.78 -20.21 4.78
N HIS A 245 6.51 -20.21 6.09
CA HIS A 245 5.18 -20.50 6.62
C HIS A 245 4.17 -19.42 6.23
N MET A 246 4.54 -18.14 6.30
CA MET A 246 3.66 -17.04 5.89
C MET A 246 3.31 -17.14 4.40
N LEU A 247 4.29 -17.42 3.54
CA LEU A 247 4.10 -17.60 2.10
C LEU A 247 3.23 -18.83 1.78
N MET A 248 3.37 -19.91 2.54
CA MET A 248 2.50 -21.08 2.43
C MET A 248 1.04 -20.72 2.77
N GLU A 249 0.79 -19.98 3.85
CA GLU A 249 -0.55 -19.51 4.21
C GLU A 249 -1.13 -18.58 3.13
N LEU A 250 -0.33 -17.66 2.58
CA LEU A 250 -0.72 -16.79 1.46
C LEU A 250 -1.04 -17.58 0.19
N HIS A 251 -0.24 -18.59 -0.15
CA HIS A 251 -0.50 -19.50 -1.26
C HIS A 251 -1.85 -20.20 -1.11
N PHE A 252 -2.15 -20.72 0.09
CA PHE A 252 -3.45 -21.34 0.34
C PHE A 252 -4.57 -20.30 0.25
N TYR A 253 -4.41 -19.14 0.87
CA TYR A 253 -5.39 -18.06 0.78
C TYR A 253 -5.68 -17.74 -0.69
N GLY A 254 -4.66 -17.49 -1.52
CA GLY A 254 -4.87 -17.08 -2.90
C GLY A 254 -5.49 -18.13 -3.81
N ASN A 255 -5.21 -19.41 -3.57
CA ASN A 255 -5.78 -20.51 -4.35
C ASN A 255 -7.20 -20.93 -3.96
N PHE A 256 -7.72 -20.46 -2.82
CA PHE A 256 -9.10 -20.70 -2.40
C PHE A 256 -9.97 -19.44 -2.57
N PRO A 257 -10.62 -19.25 -3.74
CA PRO A 257 -11.32 -18.01 -4.08
C PRO A 257 -12.62 -17.79 -3.31
N PHE A 258 -13.14 -18.81 -2.62
CA PHE A 258 -14.47 -18.79 -1.99
C PHE A 258 -14.46 -18.77 -0.45
N PHE A 259 -13.29 -18.86 0.19
CA PHE A 259 -13.21 -18.98 1.64
C PHE A 259 -12.45 -17.83 2.28
N GLY A 260 -13.15 -17.16 3.21
CA GLY A 260 -12.56 -16.26 4.20
C GLY A 260 -12.00 -14.95 3.66
N ASN A 261 -11.38 -14.23 4.57
CA ASN A 261 -10.59 -13.04 4.32
C ASN A 261 -9.16 -13.30 4.84
N LEU A 262 -8.18 -12.54 4.36
CA LEU A 262 -6.76 -12.72 4.73
C LEU A 262 -6.55 -12.58 6.24
N VAL A 263 -7.29 -11.67 6.87
CA VAL A 263 -7.18 -11.33 8.30
C VAL A 263 -7.47 -12.56 9.17
N ASP A 264 -8.56 -13.27 8.88
CA ASP A 264 -9.00 -14.45 9.63
C ASP A 264 -8.33 -15.75 9.16
N PHE A 265 -7.89 -15.80 7.90
CA PHE A 265 -7.35 -17.01 7.29
C PHE A 265 -5.90 -17.28 7.67
N THR A 266 -5.12 -16.23 7.84
CA THR A 266 -3.68 -16.32 8.12
C THR A 266 -3.39 -16.10 9.60
N SER A 267 -2.35 -16.75 10.13
CA SER A 267 -1.90 -16.62 11.52
C SER A 267 -1.43 -15.22 11.88
N PHE A 268 -1.11 -14.40 10.88
CA PHE A 268 -0.56 -13.05 11.03
C PHE A 268 -1.52 -11.95 10.54
N GLY A 269 -2.65 -12.28 9.92
CA GLY A 269 -3.52 -11.33 9.23
C GLY A 269 -4.09 -10.23 10.15
N PHE A 270 -4.29 -10.52 11.43
CA PHE A 270 -4.70 -9.53 12.43
C PHE A 270 -3.68 -8.40 12.63
N HIS A 271 -2.39 -8.64 12.40
CA HIS A 271 -1.38 -7.58 12.45
C HIS A 271 -1.55 -6.61 11.27
N LEU A 272 -2.00 -7.08 10.11
CA LEU A 272 -2.34 -6.19 9.00
C LEU A 272 -3.52 -5.29 9.40
N GLU A 273 -4.57 -5.85 9.98
CA GLU A 273 -5.71 -5.06 10.46
C GLU A 273 -5.28 -3.98 11.46
N ASN A 274 -4.47 -4.37 12.47
CA ASN A 274 -3.94 -3.45 13.47
C ASN A 274 -3.07 -2.35 12.86
N LEU A 275 -2.22 -2.68 11.88
CA LEU A 275 -1.38 -1.70 11.17
C LEU A 275 -2.22 -0.62 10.51
N PHE A 276 -3.27 -1.00 9.77
CA PHE A 276 -4.14 -0.05 9.09
C PHE A 276 -5.05 0.71 10.05
N ALA A 277 -5.46 0.10 11.18
CA ALA A 277 -6.16 0.78 12.27
C ALA A 277 -5.29 1.85 12.95
N LYS A 278 -3.99 1.62 13.11
CA LYS A 278 -3.03 2.65 13.56
C LYS A 278 -2.91 3.77 12.55
N GLY A 279 -2.83 3.43 11.26
CA GLY A 279 -2.68 4.38 10.17
C GLY A 279 -3.78 5.44 10.13
N ILE A 280 -5.03 5.06 10.35
CA ILE A 280 -6.18 5.98 10.34
C ILE A 280 -6.39 6.75 11.65
N CYS A 281 -5.55 6.57 12.66
CA CYS A 281 -5.71 7.30 13.91
C CYS A 281 -5.39 8.79 13.75
N ASN A 282 -6.24 9.65 14.30
CA ASN A 282 -6.06 11.10 14.34
C ASN A 282 -5.23 11.58 15.55
N LYS A 283 -4.54 10.66 16.23
CA LYS A 283 -3.60 10.94 17.33
C LYS A 283 -2.30 10.16 17.12
N TYR A 284 -1.17 10.73 17.49
CA TYR A 284 0.10 10.01 17.59
C TYR A 284 0.11 9.08 18.82
N ALA A 285 1.14 8.24 18.93
CA ALA A 285 1.22 7.25 20.02
C ALA A 285 1.40 7.88 21.42
N ASP A 286 1.87 9.12 21.49
CA ASP A 286 1.94 9.92 22.73
C ASP A 286 0.60 10.58 23.09
N GLY A 287 -0.45 10.37 22.28
CA GLY A 287 -1.78 10.95 22.44
C GLY A 287 -1.94 12.35 21.87
N SER A 288 -0.89 12.97 21.33
CA SER A 288 -0.99 14.29 20.70
C SER A 288 -1.79 14.22 19.38
N PRO A 289 -2.53 15.29 19.00
CA PRO A 289 -3.34 15.27 17.78
C PRO A 289 -2.49 15.17 16.51
N ASN A 290 -2.93 14.37 15.55
CA ASN A 290 -2.44 14.41 14.17
C ASN A 290 -3.31 15.42 13.38
N PRO A 291 -2.81 16.63 13.07
CA PRO A 291 -3.60 17.67 12.44
C PRO A 291 -3.93 17.38 10.97
N TRP A 292 -3.29 16.38 10.35
CA TRP A 292 -3.41 16.08 8.93
C TRP A 292 -4.54 15.09 8.64
N ASN A 293 -4.88 14.27 9.62
CA ASN A 293 -5.93 13.27 9.51
C ASN A 293 -7.25 13.79 10.13
N THR A 294 -8.19 14.17 9.27
CA THR A 294 -9.51 14.68 9.69
C THR A 294 -10.59 13.59 9.73
N VAL A 295 -10.21 12.31 9.75
CA VAL A 295 -11.19 11.21 9.82
C VAL A 295 -11.78 11.15 11.23
N GLU A 296 -13.11 11.17 11.31
CA GLU A 296 -13.88 11.09 12.56
C GLU A 296 -13.98 9.65 13.05
N ILE A 297 -12.86 9.09 13.52
CA ILE A 297 -12.81 7.80 14.22
C ILE A 297 -12.12 8.01 15.57
N GLU A 298 -12.73 7.48 16.63
CA GLU A 298 -12.13 7.52 17.97
C GLU A 298 -10.89 6.63 18.02
N CYS A 299 -9.77 7.17 18.51
CA CYS A 299 -8.55 6.40 18.76
C CYS A 299 -8.52 5.85 20.18
N TYR A 300 -8.28 4.55 20.27
CA TYR A 300 -8.09 3.79 21.51
C TYR A 300 -6.61 3.55 21.83
#